data_AF-A0A7Y4W8J0-F1
#
_entry.id   AF-A0A7Y4W8J0-F1
#
_cell.length_a   1.000
_cell.length_b   1.000
_cell.length_c   1.000
_cell.angle_alpha   90.00
_cell.angle_beta   90.00
_cell.angle_gamma   90.00
#
_symmetry.space_group_name_H-M   'P 1'
#
loop_
_entity.id
_entity.type
_entity.pdbx_description
1 polymer ?
#
loop_
_entity_poly.entity_id
_entity_poly.type
_entity_poly.pdbx_seq_one_letter_code
_entity_poly.pdbx_strand_id
1 'polypeptide(L)' 'MTPAEKNFLLLQEIEASRLFLLMAYQQNPKLLERAEPRIKLLFDKNTQQSGACR' A
#
# COMPACT_ATOMS: atom_id res chain seq x y z
N MET A 1 20.48 -21.40 -1.45
CA MET A 1 19.85 -20.07 -1.38
C MET A 1 20.76 -19.12 -0.64
N THR A 2 21.19 -18.05 -1.29
CA THR A 2 22.09 -17.04 -0.72
C THR A 2 21.33 -16.10 0.24
N PRO A 3 22.02 -15.38 1.13
CA PRO A 3 21.39 -14.35 1.95
C PRO A 3 20.67 -13.28 1.10
N ALA A 4 21.24 -12.91 -0.05
CA ALA A 4 20.63 -11.93 -0.94
C ALA A 4 19.30 -12.42 -1.52
N GLU A 5 19.22 -13.68 -1.94
CA GLU A 5 17.98 -14.28 -2.46
C GLU A 5 16.90 -14.38 -1.38
N LYS A 6 17.27 -14.74 -0.15
CA LYS A 6 16.35 -14.75 1.00
C LYS A 6 15.80 -13.35 1.30
N ASN A 7 16.68 -12.35 1.30
CA ASN A 7 16.27 -10.96 1.52
C ASN A 7 15.35 -10.47 0.40
N PHE A 8 15.61 -10.85 -0.84
CA PHE A 8 14.77 -10.51 -1.97
C PHE A 8 13.36 -11.10 -1.82
N LEU A 9 13.23 -12.39 -1.50
CA LEU A 9 11.93 -13.01 -1.26
C LEU A 9 11.18 -12.34 -0.10
N LEU A 10 11.88 -12.03 0.99
CA LEU A 10 11.28 -11.34 2.13
C LEU A 10 10.73 -9.96 1.73
N LEU A 11 11.46 -9.20 0.92
CA LEU A 11 10.98 -7.91 0.42
C LEU A 11 9.74 -8.07 -0.46
N GLN A 12 9.67 -9.13 -1.28
CA GLN A 12 8.47 -9.42 -2.08
C GLN A 12 7.26 -9.74 -1.20
N GLU A 13 7.43 -10.52 -0.13
CA GLU A 13 6.36 -10.84 0.82
C GLU A 13 5.88 -9.60 1.59
N ILE A 14 6.81 -8.72 1.97
CA ILE A 14 6.48 -7.44 2.61
C ILE A 14 5.66 -6.57 1.66
N GLU A 15 6.05 -6.47 0.38
CA GLU A 15 5.31 -5.66 -0.58
C GLU A 15 3.93 -6.25 -0.89
N ALA A 16 3.82 -7.57 -1.02
CA ALA A 16 2.53 -8.24 -1.18
C ALA A 16 1.58 -7.95 0.00
N SER A 17 2.10 -8.04 1.22
CA SER A 17 1.35 -7.73 2.44
C SER A 17 0.93 -6.26 2.49
N ARG A 18 1.82 -5.34 2.08
CA ARG A 18 1.54 -3.91 1.99
C ARG A 18 0.41 -3.63 1.01
N LEU A 19 0.48 -4.21 -0.20
CA LEU A 19 -0.55 -4.05 -1.23
C LEU A 19 -1.92 -4.56 -0.75
N PHE A 20 -1.94 -5.73 -0.10
CA PHE A 20 -3.17 -6.28 0.47
C PHE A 20 -3.83 -5.31 1.46
N LEU A 21 -3.06 -4.76 2.41
CA LEU A 21 -3.58 -3.80 3.39
C LEU A 21 -4.09 -2.52 2.71
N LEU A 22 -3.35 -1.99 1.73
CA LEU A 22 -3.80 -0.80 1.00
C LEU A 22 -5.12 -1.05 0.26
N MET A 23 -5.28 -2.19 -0.41
CA MET A 23 -6.55 -2.56 -1.06
C MET A 23 -7.70 -2.65 -0.05
N ALA A 24 -7.48 -3.22 1.14
CA ALA A 24 -8.50 -3.31 2.17
C ALA A 24 -8.99 -1.92 2.61
N TYR A 25 -8.08 -0.95 2.73
CA TYR A 25 -8.44 0.45 3.02
C TYR A 25 -9.17 1.13 1.84
N GLN A 26 -8.80 0.84 0.59
CA GLN A 26 -9.53 1.38 -0.59
C GLN A 26 -10.98 0.88 -0.63
N GLN A 27 -11.19 -0.41 -0.33
CA GLN A 27 -12.50 -1.04 -0.40
C GLN A 27 -13.42 -0.66 0.77
N ASN A 28 -12.85 -0.24 1.90
CA ASN A 28 -13.61 0.13 3.09
C ASN A 28 -13.18 1.50 3.65
N PRO A 29 -13.82 2.60 3.21
CA PRO A 29 -13.51 3.95 3.69
C PRO A 29 -13.62 4.12 5.20
N LYS A 30 -14.54 3.41 5.87
CA LYS A 30 -14.68 3.45 7.34
C LYS A 30 -13.48 2.85 8.06
N LEU A 31 -12.81 1.88 7.43
CA LEU A 31 -11.56 1.33 7.95
C LEU A 31 -10.43 2.36 7.79
N LEU A 32 -10.38 3.07 6.66
CA LEU A 32 -9.40 4.13 6.41
C LEU A 32 -9.56 5.31 7.38
N GLU A 33 -10.78 5.69 7.75
CA GLU A 33 -11.06 6.73 8.75
C GLU A 33 -10.40 6.46 10.10
N ARG A 34 -10.26 5.18 10.48
CA ARG A 34 -9.63 4.73 11.73
C ARG A 34 -8.15 4.43 11.60
N ALA A 35 -7.61 4.45 10.38
CA ALA A 35 -6.20 4.17 10.12
C ALA A 35 -5.30 5.26 10.72
N GLU A 36 -4.04 4.91 10.94
CA GLU A 36 -3.02 5.87 11.36
C GLU A 36 -2.88 7.02 10.35
N PRO A 37 -2.56 8.24 10.79
CA PRO A 37 -2.41 9.39 9.89
C PRO A 37 -1.45 9.15 8.72
N ARG A 38 -0.35 8.41 8.95
CA ARG A 38 0.63 8.08 7.91
C ARG A 38 0.05 7.20 6.80
N ILE A 39 -0.90 6.33 7.12
CA ILE A 39 -1.59 5.51 6.13
C ILE A 39 -2.52 6.38 5.30
N LYS A 40 -3.30 7.28 5.94
CA LYS A 40 -4.20 8.22 5.24
C LYS A 40 -3.47 9.07 4.20
N LEU A 41 -2.26 9.54 4.51
CA LEU A 41 -1.40 10.29 3.56
C LEU A 41 -1.06 9.54 2.27
N LEU A 42 -1.10 8.19 2.27
CA LEU A 42 -0.89 7.39 1.07
C LEU A 42 -2.08 7.47 0.11
N PHE A 43 -3.27 7.77 0.60
CA PHE A 43 -4.50 7.88 -0.18
C PHE A 43 -4.76 9.31 -0.65
N ASP A 44 -4.39 10.31 0.17
CA ASP A 44 -4.53 11.74 -0.17
C ASP A 44 -3.68 12.13 -1.40
N LYS A 45 -2.54 11.45 -1.62
CA LYS A 45 -1.66 11.68 -2.76
C LYS A 45 -2.11 10.99 -4.05
N ASN A 46 -2.88 9.90 -3.95
CA ASN A 46 -3.34 9.13 -5.11
C ASN A 46 -4.56 9.78 -5.81
N THR A 47 -5.27 10.70 -5.16
CA THR A 47 -6.35 11.48 -5.80
C THR A 47 -5.83 12.42 -6.89
N GLN A 48 -4.51 12.69 -6.96
CA GLN A 48 -3.88 13.54 -7.97
C GLN A 48 -3.33 12.76 -9.19
N GLN A 49 -3.22 11.43 -9.12
CA GLN A 49 -2.67 10.62 -10.24
C GLN A 49 -3.74 10.03 -11.17
N SER A 50 -5.00 9.96 -10.76
CA SER A 50 -6.09 9.44 -11.60
C SER A 50 -6.75 10.51 -12.50
N GLY A 51 -6.19 11.72 -12.59
CA GLY A 51 -6.75 12.84 -13.37
C GLY A 51 -5.92 13.29 -14.59
N ALA A 52 -4.78 12.65 -14.87
CA ALA A 52 -3.86 13.06 -15.95
C ALA A 52 -3.86 12.09 -17.13
N CYS A 53 -5.05 11.74 -17.65
CA CYS A 53 -5.25 11.22 -19.00
C CYS A 53 -6.59 11.76 -19.53
N ARG A 54 -6.54 12.93 -20.16
CA ARG A 54 -7.51 13.36 -21.17
C ARG A 54 -6.75 13.91 -22.35
#